data_AF-A0A5C7N1G4-F1
#
_entry.id   AF-A0A5C7N1G4-F1
#
_cell.length_a   1.000
_cell.length_b   1.000
_cell.length_c   1.000
_cell.angle_alpha   90.00
_cell.angle_beta   90.00
_cell.angle_gamma   90.00
#
_symmetry.space_group_name_H-M   'P 1'
#
loop_
_entity.id
_entity.type
_entity.pdbx_description
1 polymer ?
#
loop_
_entity_poly.entity_id
_entity_poly.type
_entity_poly.pdbx_seq_one_letter_code
_entity_poly.pdbx_strand_id
1 'polypeptide(L)'
;MVNNKKRLYWTLQITGWTAYVLLQIVWYSFSNENGIPLRRITFFIFEGLVCLGITHLFRNYVNQWKWLSLSVPKMMTRVLPTIFILGFVIYFLRVPLSILLNVVNVQRLAFDTRQILLGESFFFFLLFMWSLFYFTYHYIARYNKSLKYEASMIEIELNNLKNQLNPHFIFNALNSIRALVDENPDKSKQAINHLSNILRNSLTFEKKGLTKFDDELKIVKDYLSLESIRFE
;
A
#
# COMPACT_ATOMS: atom_id res chain seq x y z
N MET A 1 -6.88 -11.19 -7.04
CA MET A 1 -6.81 -9.98 -6.18
C MET A 1 -7.41 -8.71 -6.83
N VAL A 2 -7.24 -8.47 -8.14
CA VAL A 2 -7.74 -7.24 -8.81
C VAL A 2 -9.28 -7.11 -8.79
N ASN A 3 -10.00 -8.21 -8.99
CA ASN A 3 -11.48 -8.21 -8.92
C ASN A 3 -12.03 -7.80 -7.55
N ASN A 4 -11.38 -8.18 -6.45
CA ASN A 4 -11.83 -7.79 -5.10
C ASN A 4 -11.65 -6.30 -4.85
N LYS A 5 -10.58 -5.67 -5.35
CA LYS A 5 -10.37 -4.22 -5.21
C LYS A 5 -11.37 -3.41 -6.04
N LYS A 6 -11.70 -3.86 -7.26
CA LYS A 6 -12.72 -3.21 -8.10
C LYS A 6 -14.12 -3.35 -7.49
N ARG A 7 -14.46 -4.53 -6.96
CA ARG A 7 -15.71 -4.76 -6.23
C ARG A 7 -15.80 -3.86 -4.99
N LEU A 8 -14.78 -3.89 -4.13
CA LEU A 8 -14.72 -3.05 -2.93
C LEU A 8 -14.91 -1.56 -3.26
N TYR A 9 -14.24 -1.06 -4.30
CA TYR A 9 -14.41 0.32 -4.76
C TYR A 9 -15.86 0.65 -5.11
N TRP A 10 -16.51 -0.17 -5.95
CA TRP A 10 -17.89 0.09 -6.36
C TRP A 10 -18.87 -0.06 -5.21
N THR A 11 -18.67 -1.03 -4.33
CA THR A 11 -19.46 -1.17 -3.11
C THR A 11 -19.37 0.10 -2.26
N LEU A 12 -18.16 0.61 -2.00
CA LEU A 12 -17.97 1.83 -1.21
C LEU A 12 -18.55 3.09 -1.89
N GLN A 13 -18.41 3.20 -3.22
CA GLN A 13 -18.97 4.32 -3.98
C GLN A 13 -20.50 4.35 -3.94
N ILE A 14 -21.14 3.22 -4.29
CA ILE A 14 -22.60 3.13 -4.34
C ILE A 14 -23.16 3.31 -2.94
N THR A 15 -22.62 2.62 -1.93
CA THR A 15 -23.08 2.76 -0.55
C THR A 15 -22.88 4.17 -0.01
N GLY A 16 -21.72 4.79 -0.24
CA GLY A 16 -21.42 6.15 0.23
C GLY A 16 -22.34 7.21 -0.36
N TRP A 17 -22.52 7.23 -1.68
CA TRP A 17 -23.41 8.19 -2.33
C TRP A 17 -24.88 7.92 -2.09
N THR A 18 -25.28 6.66 -1.91
CA THR A 18 -26.65 6.30 -1.50
C THR A 18 -26.93 6.78 -0.08
N ALA A 19 -26.00 6.55 0.85
CA ALA A 19 -26.10 7.05 2.22
C ALA A 19 -26.17 8.58 2.26
N TYR A 20 -25.38 9.26 1.42
CA TYR A 20 -25.45 10.72 1.26
C TYR A 20 -26.86 11.20 0.84
N VAL A 21 -27.44 10.60 -0.20
CA VAL A 21 -28.80 10.94 -0.66
C VAL A 21 -29.84 10.67 0.43
N LEU A 22 -29.74 9.54 1.12
CA LEU A 22 -30.65 9.19 2.23
C LEU A 22 -30.54 10.18 3.38
N LEU A 23 -29.33 10.58 3.77
CA LEU A 23 -29.10 11.57 4.82
C LEU A 23 -29.72 12.93 4.45
N GLN A 24 -29.64 13.34 3.18
CA GLN A 24 -30.30 14.56 2.73
C GLN A 24 -31.82 14.47 2.82
N ILE A 25 -32.41 13.34 2.40
CA ILE A 25 -33.86 13.11 2.50
C ILE A 25 -34.31 13.17 3.97
N VAL A 26 -33.58 12.49 4.86
CA VAL A 26 -33.88 12.49 6.30
C VAL A 26 -33.76 13.89 6.89
N TRP A 27 -32.65 14.60 6.62
CA TRP A 27 -32.45 15.98 7.08
C TRP A 27 -33.55 16.92 6.61
N TYR A 28 -33.96 16.80 5.33
CA TYR A 28 -35.05 17.59 4.79
C TYR A 28 -36.39 17.26 5.47
N SER A 29 -36.66 15.99 5.77
CA SER A 29 -37.87 15.57 6.49
C SER A 29 -37.96 16.18 7.90
N PHE A 30 -36.83 16.33 8.59
CA PHE A 30 -36.80 16.93 9.93
C PHE A 30 -36.98 18.46 9.90
N SER A 31 -36.58 19.10 8.81
CA SER A 31 -36.64 20.56 8.69
C SER A 31 -37.95 21.08 8.11
N ASN A 32 -38.81 20.21 7.59
CA ASN A 32 -40.01 20.59 6.86
C ASN A 32 -41.22 19.73 7.27
N GLU A 33 -42.20 20.33 7.93
CA GLU A 33 -43.37 19.62 8.47
C GLU A 33 -44.35 19.13 7.37
N ASN A 34 -44.33 19.75 6.20
CA ASN A 34 -45.26 19.47 5.09
C ASN A 34 -44.87 18.26 4.22
N GLY A 35 -44.00 17.37 4.73
CA GLY A 35 -43.46 16.24 3.99
C GLY A 35 -42.50 16.66 2.86
N ILE A 36 -42.04 15.66 2.09
CA ILE A 36 -41.02 15.86 1.06
C ILE A 36 -41.67 15.85 -0.33
N PRO A 37 -41.65 16.97 -1.08
CA PRO A 37 -42.20 16.99 -2.43
C PRO A 37 -41.34 16.12 -3.36
N LEU A 38 -41.97 15.43 -4.31
CA LEU A 38 -41.29 14.54 -5.27
C LEU A 38 -40.14 15.24 -6.01
N ARG A 39 -40.32 16.53 -6.35
CA ARG A 39 -39.31 17.37 -7.02
C ARG A 39 -38.02 17.53 -6.21
N ARG A 40 -38.10 17.46 -4.88
CA ARG A 40 -36.92 17.53 -3.98
C ARG A 40 -36.19 16.20 -3.94
N ILE A 41 -36.93 15.09 -3.92
CA ILE A 41 -36.36 13.73 -3.97
C ILE A 41 -35.61 13.54 -5.30
N THR A 42 -36.22 13.94 -6.43
CA THR A 42 -35.57 13.83 -7.75
C THR A 42 -34.29 14.67 -7.82
N PHE A 43 -34.28 15.85 -7.20
CA PHE A 43 -33.08 16.70 -7.11
C PHE A 43 -31.96 16.04 -6.29
N PHE A 44 -32.26 15.47 -5.13
CA PHE A 44 -31.26 14.76 -4.31
C PHE A 44 -30.68 13.54 -5.01
N ILE A 45 -31.52 12.74 -5.71
CA ILE A 45 -31.05 11.59 -6.49
C ILE A 45 -30.10 12.05 -7.60
N PHE A 46 -30.47 13.09 -8.35
CA PHE A 46 -29.61 13.64 -9.39
C PHE A 46 -28.26 14.09 -8.82
N GLU A 47 -28.27 14.82 -7.71
CA GLU A 47 -27.05 15.32 -7.09
C GLU A 47 -26.13 14.17 -6.64
N GLY A 48 -26.68 13.11 -6.05
CA GLY A 48 -25.93 11.90 -5.71
C GLY A 48 -25.31 11.23 -6.94
N LEU A 49 -26.05 11.14 -8.06
CA LEU A 49 -25.53 10.59 -9.31
C LEU A 49 -24.42 11.44 -9.92
N VAL A 50 -24.55 12.77 -9.88
CA VAL A 50 -23.51 13.72 -10.32
C VAL A 50 -22.25 13.52 -9.50
N CYS A 51 -22.37 13.44 -8.17
CA CYS A 51 -21.22 13.26 -7.30
C CYS A 51 -20.54 11.89 -7.50
N LEU A 52 -21.31 10.82 -7.69
CA LEU A 52 -20.79 9.50 -8.04
C LEU A 52 -20.02 9.54 -9.36
N GLY A 53 -20.60 10.18 -10.39
CA GLY A 53 -19.98 10.35 -11.70
C GLY A 53 -18.67 11.14 -11.61
N ILE A 54 -18.70 12.30 -10.95
CA ILE A 54 -17.54 13.19 -10.80
C ILE A 54 -16.41 12.53 -10.02
N THR A 55 -16.70 11.86 -8.91
CA THR A 55 -15.66 11.18 -8.13
C THR A 55 -15.09 9.96 -8.87
N HIS A 56 -15.90 9.27 -9.69
CA HIS A 56 -15.40 8.22 -10.57
C HIS A 56 -14.49 8.78 -11.67
N LEU A 57 -14.89 9.88 -12.33
CA LEU A 57 -14.07 10.54 -13.34
C LEU A 57 -12.76 11.06 -12.75
N PHE A 58 -12.84 11.67 -11.56
CA PHE A 58 -11.67 12.15 -10.83
C PHE A 58 -10.70 11.01 -10.53
N ARG A 59 -11.20 9.87 -10.01
CA ARG A 59 -10.38 8.66 -9.84
C ARG A 59 -9.73 8.21 -11.13
N ASN A 60 -10.46 8.18 -12.24
CA ASN A 60 -9.90 7.74 -13.52
C ASN A 60 -8.78 8.67 -13.97
N TYR A 61 -8.96 9.98 -13.81
CA TYR A 61 -7.93 10.98 -14.10
C TYR A 61 -6.68 10.79 -13.23
N VAL A 62 -6.85 10.63 -11.91
CA VAL A 62 -5.76 10.34 -10.96
C VAL A 62 -4.95 9.10 -11.37
N ASN A 63 -5.63 8.04 -11.85
CA ASN A 63 -4.99 6.80 -12.27
C ASN A 63 -4.31 6.91 -13.64
N GLN A 64 -4.93 7.56 -14.62
CA GLN A 64 -4.37 7.77 -15.96
C GLN A 64 -3.04 8.54 -15.90
N TRP A 65 -3.01 9.62 -15.11
CA TRP A 65 -1.83 10.46 -14.94
C TRP A 65 -0.87 9.98 -13.84
N LYS A 66 -1.14 8.81 -13.26
CA LYS A 66 -0.31 8.16 -12.23
C LYS A 66 0.01 9.07 -11.03
N TRP A 67 -0.94 9.87 -10.56
CA TRP A 67 -0.68 10.80 -9.46
C TRP A 67 -0.27 10.10 -8.16
N LEU A 68 -0.73 8.87 -7.95
CA LEU A 68 -0.36 8.02 -6.81
C LEU A 68 1.13 7.62 -6.80
N SER A 69 1.87 7.79 -7.89
CA SER A 69 3.32 7.53 -7.93
C SER A 69 4.15 8.73 -7.48
N LEU A 70 3.58 9.93 -7.47
CA LEU A 70 4.25 11.17 -7.09
C LEU A 70 4.50 11.23 -5.58
N SER A 71 5.40 12.13 -5.16
CA SER A 71 5.54 12.48 -3.75
C SER A 71 4.27 13.22 -3.26
N VAL A 72 3.95 13.07 -1.97
CA VAL A 72 2.74 13.68 -1.38
C VAL A 72 2.63 15.17 -1.69
N PRO A 73 3.68 16.01 -1.58
CA PRO A 73 3.57 17.43 -1.91
C PRO A 73 3.22 17.69 -3.39
N LYS A 74 3.88 16.99 -4.32
CA LYS A 74 3.63 17.12 -5.77
C LYS A 74 2.25 16.60 -6.18
N MET A 75 1.71 15.64 -5.43
CA MET A 75 0.35 15.16 -5.62
C MET A 75 -0.66 16.20 -5.14
N MET A 76 -0.45 16.81 -3.97
CA MET A 76 -1.35 17.82 -3.40
C MET A 76 -1.48 19.06 -4.29
N THR A 77 -0.39 19.51 -4.93
CA THR A 77 -0.45 20.65 -5.87
C THR A 77 -1.32 20.39 -7.09
N ARG A 78 -1.62 19.12 -7.41
CA ARG A 78 -2.55 18.73 -8.48
C ARG A 78 -3.96 18.47 -7.96
N VAL A 79 -4.08 17.84 -6.79
CA VAL A 79 -5.37 17.47 -6.19
C VAL A 79 -6.15 18.70 -5.74
N LEU A 80 -5.52 19.67 -5.06
CA LEU A 80 -6.24 20.84 -4.51
C LEU A 80 -6.90 21.69 -5.61
N PRO A 81 -6.21 22.08 -6.70
CA PRO A 81 -6.86 22.80 -7.79
C PRO A 81 -7.96 21.98 -8.47
N THR A 82 -7.77 20.66 -8.58
CA THR A 82 -8.77 19.78 -9.20
C THR A 82 -10.04 19.72 -8.36
N ILE A 83 -9.95 19.65 -7.03
CA ILE A 83 -11.12 19.72 -6.13
C ILE A 83 -11.86 21.03 -6.32
N PHE A 84 -11.14 22.15 -6.43
CA PHE A 84 -11.73 23.46 -6.71
C PHE A 84 -12.50 23.47 -8.04
N ILE A 85 -11.87 23.00 -9.12
CA ILE A 85 -12.51 22.91 -10.43
C ILE A 85 -13.75 22.02 -10.38
N LEU A 86 -13.66 20.85 -9.76
CA LEU A 86 -14.76 19.91 -9.66
C LEU A 86 -15.93 20.44 -8.83
N GLY A 87 -15.67 21.21 -7.77
CA GLY A 87 -16.73 21.87 -7.02
C GLY A 87 -17.49 22.90 -7.86
N PHE A 88 -16.78 23.71 -8.65
CA PHE A 88 -17.45 24.58 -9.63
C PHE A 88 -18.25 23.81 -10.68
N VAL A 89 -17.73 22.68 -11.17
CA VAL A 89 -18.48 21.82 -12.10
C VAL A 89 -19.77 21.30 -11.45
N ILE A 90 -19.73 20.88 -10.18
CA ILE A 90 -20.92 20.47 -9.44
C ILE A 90 -21.92 21.62 -9.36
N TYR A 91 -21.47 22.83 -8.99
CA TYR A 91 -22.31 24.02 -8.94
C TYR A 91 -23.05 24.26 -10.26
N PHE A 92 -22.31 24.31 -11.37
CA PHE A 92 -22.87 24.57 -12.70
C PHE A 92 -23.83 23.47 -13.19
N LEU A 93 -23.65 22.23 -12.76
CA LEU A 93 -24.58 21.14 -13.06
C LEU A 93 -25.84 21.18 -12.18
N ARG A 94 -25.70 21.61 -10.92
CA ARG A 94 -26.79 21.61 -9.94
C ARG A 94 -27.75 22.78 -10.11
N VAL A 95 -27.22 23.98 -10.35
CA VAL A 95 -28.03 25.22 -10.40
C VAL A 95 -29.13 25.17 -11.47
N PRO A 96 -28.86 24.83 -12.74
CA PRO A 96 -29.91 24.77 -13.77
C PRO A 96 -31.03 23.79 -13.42
N LEU A 97 -30.69 22.63 -12.86
CA LEU A 97 -31.69 21.66 -12.45
C LEU A 97 -32.51 22.15 -11.25
N SER A 98 -31.89 22.85 -10.30
CA SER A 98 -32.60 23.43 -9.16
C SER A 98 -33.67 24.45 -9.58
N ILE A 99 -33.38 25.22 -10.64
CA ILE A 99 -34.29 26.17 -11.26
C ILE A 99 -35.40 25.42 -12.01
N LEU A 100 -35.04 24.44 -12.84
CA LEU A 100 -35.99 23.65 -13.64
C LEU A 100 -37.03 22.93 -12.77
N LEU A 101 -36.58 22.33 -11.66
CA LEU A 101 -37.45 21.62 -10.73
C LEU A 101 -38.20 22.56 -9.76
N ASN A 102 -37.94 23.87 -9.81
CA ASN A 102 -38.46 24.87 -8.88
C ASN A 102 -38.24 24.47 -7.41
N VAL A 103 -37.06 23.91 -7.12
CA VAL A 103 -36.67 23.39 -5.80
C VAL A 103 -36.07 24.50 -4.93
N VAL A 104 -35.66 25.59 -5.57
CA VAL A 104 -35.00 26.74 -4.98
C VAL A 104 -35.62 28.01 -5.54
N ASN A 105 -35.85 29.00 -4.69
CA ASN A 105 -36.29 30.31 -5.14
C ASN A 105 -35.11 31.05 -5.83
N VAL A 106 -35.19 31.21 -7.14
CA VAL A 106 -34.14 31.76 -8.01
C VAL A 106 -33.68 33.15 -7.55
N GLN A 107 -34.61 33.98 -7.06
CA GLN A 107 -34.30 35.33 -6.57
C GLN A 107 -33.50 35.34 -5.26
N ARG A 108 -33.60 34.29 -4.43
CA ARG A 108 -32.85 34.18 -3.17
C ARG A 108 -31.49 33.48 -3.31
N LEU A 109 -31.33 32.56 -4.27
CA LEU A 109 -30.16 31.68 -4.30
C LEU A 109 -29.19 31.93 -5.48
N ALA A 110 -29.66 32.41 -6.63
CA ALA A 110 -28.80 32.50 -7.82
C ALA A 110 -27.81 33.68 -7.77
N PHE A 111 -28.06 34.69 -6.92
CA PHE A 111 -27.28 35.93 -6.87
C PHE A 111 -26.83 36.35 -5.46
N ASP A 112 -27.15 35.58 -4.42
CA ASP A 112 -26.64 35.82 -3.07
C ASP A 112 -25.29 35.11 -2.88
N THR A 113 -24.20 35.87 -2.97
CA THR A 113 -22.83 35.37 -2.85
C THR A 113 -22.58 34.64 -1.52
N ARG A 114 -23.22 35.04 -0.42
CA ARG A 114 -23.04 34.39 0.89
C ARG A 114 -23.65 33.00 0.90
N GLN A 115 -24.87 32.85 0.37
CA GLN A 115 -25.54 31.54 0.32
C GLN A 115 -24.85 30.59 -0.67
N ILE A 116 -24.34 31.12 -1.78
CA ILE A 116 -23.53 30.36 -2.73
C ILE A 116 -22.26 29.86 -2.05
N LEU A 117 -21.49 30.74 -1.39
CA LEU A 117 -20.24 30.35 -0.72
C LEU A 117 -20.48 29.30 0.38
N LEU A 118 -21.51 29.45 1.20
CA LEU A 118 -21.84 28.48 2.25
C LEU A 118 -22.29 27.14 1.68
N GLY A 119 -23.13 27.15 0.65
CA GLY A 119 -23.60 25.94 -0.02
C GLY A 119 -22.46 25.17 -0.71
N GLU A 120 -21.59 25.88 -1.42
CA GLU A 120 -20.47 25.26 -2.14
C GLU A 120 -19.34 24.81 -1.22
N SER A 121 -19.15 25.48 -0.07
CA SER A 121 -18.18 25.04 0.95
C SER A 121 -18.43 23.60 1.40
N PHE A 122 -19.69 23.19 1.48
CA PHE A 122 -20.05 21.81 1.82
C PHE A 122 -19.57 20.81 0.74
N PHE A 123 -19.74 21.11 -0.54
CA PHE A 123 -19.30 20.22 -1.62
C PHE A 123 -17.77 20.17 -1.74
N PHE A 124 -17.09 21.30 -1.54
CA PHE A 124 -15.63 21.32 -1.44
C PHE A 124 -15.15 20.44 -0.29
N PHE A 125 -15.77 20.55 0.88
CA PHE A 125 -15.47 19.72 2.03
C PHE A 125 -15.73 18.22 1.75
N LEU A 126 -16.85 17.90 1.11
CA LEU A 126 -17.22 16.53 0.77
C LEU A 126 -16.21 15.90 -0.22
N LEU A 127 -15.84 16.63 -1.27
CA LEU A 127 -14.81 16.19 -2.24
C LEU A 127 -13.43 16.08 -1.59
N PHE A 128 -13.10 16.99 -0.69
CA PHE A 128 -11.87 16.93 0.11
C PHE A 128 -11.85 15.66 0.97
N MET A 129 -12.93 15.37 1.70
CA MET A 129 -13.04 14.16 2.53
C MET A 129 -12.96 12.89 1.69
N TRP A 130 -13.68 12.83 0.57
CA TRP A 130 -13.58 11.70 -0.36
C TRP A 130 -12.14 11.49 -0.83
N SER A 131 -11.45 12.58 -1.21
CA SER A 131 -10.06 12.55 -1.64
C SER A 131 -9.14 12.07 -0.52
N LEU A 132 -9.31 12.59 0.68
CA LEU A 132 -8.54 12.22 1.87
C LEU A 132 -8.63 10.72 2.13
N PHE A 133 -9.83 10.15 2.13
CA PHE A 133 -10.02 8.71 2.31
C PHE A 133 -9.38 7.90 1.17
N TYR A 134 -9.59 8.31 -0.07
CA TYR A 134 -9.03 7.63 -1.24
C TYR A 134 -7.49 7.59 -1.20
N PHE A 135 -6.85 8.74 -1.00
CA PHE A 135 -5.39 8.84 -0.98
C PHE A 135 -4.79 8.18 0.27
N THR A 136 -5.41 8.31 1.44
CA THR A 136 -4.96 7.65 2.68
C THR A 136 -4.98 6.14 2.54
N TYR A 137 -6.08 5.56 2.02
CA TYR A 137 -6.16 4.12 1.77
C TYR A 137 -5.03 3.64 0.85
N HIS A 138 -4.77 4.37 -0.24
CA HIS A 138 -3.70 4.02 -1.17
C HIS A 138 -2.30 4.19 -0.59
N TYR A 139 -2.09 5.21 0.26
CA TYR A 139 -0.84 5.43 0.97
C TYR A 139 -0.52 4.27 1.92
N ILE A 140 -1.48 3.90 2.78
CA ILE A 140 -1.34 2.77 3.72
C ILE A 140 -1.12 1.46 2.95
N ALA A 141 -1.88 1.22 1.88
CA ALA A 141 -1.72 0.03 1.06
C ALA A 141 -0.32 -0.06 0.40
N ARG A 142 0.25 1.07 -0.03
CA ARG A 142 1.60 1.13 -0.60
C ARG A 142 2.65 0.91 0.49
N TYR A 143 2.49 1.53 1.65
CA TYR A 143 3.38 1.37 2.80
C TYR A 143 3.46 -0.10 3.26
N ASN A 144 2.31 -0.74 3.49
CA ASN A 144 2.25 -2.15 3.88
C ASN A 144 2.88 -3.08 2.83
N LYS A 145 2.75 -2.73 1.54
CA LYS A 145 3.38 -3.49 0.47
C LYS A 145 4.91 -3.33 0.49
N SER A 146 5.40 -2.13 0.78
CA SER A 146 6.83 -1.85 0.95
C SER A 146 7.42 -2.65 2.10
N LEU A 147 6.77 -2.64 3.26
CA LEU A 147 7.20 -3.43 4.43
C LEU A 147 7.25 -4.93 4.13
N LYS A 148 6.27 -5.45 3.39
CA LYS A 148 6.29 -6.86 2.96
C LYS A 148 7.47 -7.17 2.06
N TYR A 149 7.82 -6.28 1.13
CA TYR A 149 8.98 -6.48 0.27
C TYR A 149 10.30 -6.44 1.03
N GLU A 150 10.43 -5.52 1.98
CA GLU A 150 11.59 -5.44 2.85
C GLU A 150 11.75 -6.71 3.69
N ALA A 151 10.67 -7.19 4.31
CA ALA A 151 10.67 -8.45 5.06
C ALA A 151 11.06 -9.65 4.19
N SER A 152 10.52 -9.75 2.96
CA SER A 152 10.91 -10.81 2.02
C SER A 152 12.38 -10.71 1.60
N MET A 153 12.94 -9.50 1.49
CA MET A 153 14.35 -9.31 1.16
C MET A 153 15.26 -9.82 2.28
N ILE A 154 14.92 -9.49 3.53
CA ILE A 154 15.63 -9.97 4.73
C ILE A 154 15.56 -11.50 4.83
N GLU A 155 14.39 -12.08 4.53
CA GLU A 155 14.23 -13.55 4.53
C GLU A 155 15.12 -14.23 3.49
N ILE A 156 15.23 -13.64 2.29
CA ILE A 156 16.12 -14.13 1.23
C ILE A 156 17.59 -14.02 1.66
N GLU A 157 18.00 -12.88 2.21
CA GLU A 157 19.36 -12.66 2.71
C GLU A 157 19.71 -13.68 3.82
N LEU A 158 18.80 -13.90 4.75
CA LEU A 158 18.96 -14.88 5.82
C LEU A 158 19.06 -16.31 5.29
N ASN A 159 18.25 -16.68 4.30
CA ASN A 159 18.33 -17.99 3.67
C ASN A 159 19.63 -18.17 2.88
N ASN A 160 20.13 -17.12 2.23
CA ASN A 160 21.43 -17.16 1.56
C ASN A 160 22.57 -17.39 2.56
N LEU A 161 22.58 -16.64 3.67
CA LEU A 161 23.54 -16.83 4.77
C LEU A 161 23.49 -18.26 5.33
N LYS A 162 22.27 -18.80 5.54
CA LYS A 162 22.10 -20.20 5.98
C LYS A 162 22.65 -21.20 4.97
N ASN A 163 22.42 -20.98 3.68
CA ASN A 163 22.89 -21.87 2.63
C ASN A 163 24.43 -21.86 2.48
N GLN A 164 25.08 -20.71 2.71
CA GLN A 164 26.55 -20.60 2.70
C GLN A 164 27.22 -21.47 3.78
N LEU A 165 26.52 -21.73 4.90
CA LEU A 165 27.03 -22.58 5.97
C LEU A 165 26.91 -24.08 5.67
N ASN A 166 26.15 -24.49 4.63
CA ASN A 166 25.82 -25.88 4.32
C ASN A 166 25.55 -26.72 5.58
N PRO A 167 24.37 -26.57 6.22
CA PRO A 167 24.09 -27.19 7.52
C PRO A 167 24.32 -28.70 7.54
N HIS A 168 24.05 -29.39 6.43
CA HIS A 168 24.29 -30.82 6.28
C HIS A 168 25.77 -31.19 6.43
N PHE A 169 26.67 -30.41 5.80
CA PHE A 169 28.12 -30.59 5.98
C PHE A 169 28.53 -30.43 7.44
N ILE A 170 28.01 -29.41 8.14
CA ILE A 170 28.32 -29.17 9.56
C ILE A 170 27.86 -30.35 10.42
N PHE A 171 26.62 -30.83 10.24
CA PHE A 171 26.12 -31.98 10.99
C PHE A 171 26.96 -33.24 10.75
N ASN A 172 27.35 -33.49 9.50
CA ASN A 172 28.17 -34.64 9.16
C ASN A 172 29.58 -34.54 9.77
N ALA A 173 30.21 -33.36 9.66
CA ALA A 173 31.51 -33.10 10.27
C ALA A 173 31.48 -33.32 11.78
N LEU A 174 30.46 -32.80 12.48
CA LEU A 174 30.30 -32.99 13.93
C LEU A 174 30.12 -34.46 14.32
N ASN A 175 29.37 -35.24 13.54
CA ASN A 175 29.20 -36.68 13.79
C ASN A 175 30.51 -37.45 13.63
N SER A 176 31.29 -37.17 12.58
CA SER A 176 32.61 -37.78 12.38
C SER A 176 33.61 -37.39 13.47
N ILE A 177 33.62 -36.10 13.86
CA ILE A 177 34.44 -35.61 14.98
C ILE A 177 34.11 -36.34 16.28
N ARG A 178 32.81 -36.58 16.54
CA ARG A 178 32.34 -37.29 17.74
C ARG A 178 32.87 -38.72 17.78
N ALA A 179 32.86 -39.45 16.67
CA ALA A 179 33.40 -40.80 16.60
C ALA A 179 34.90 -40.83 16.93
N LEU A 180 35.65 -39.83 16.47
CA LEU A 180 37.08 -39.69 16.75
C LEU A 180 37.41 -39.34 18.21
N VAL A 181 36.46 -38.81 19.00
CA VAL A 181 36.76 -38.41 20.39
C VAL A 181 37.26 -39.60 21.21
N ASP A 182 36.63 -40.75 21.04
CA ASP A 182 36.96 -41.97 21.79
C ASP A 182 38.06 -42.80 21.10
N GLU A 183 38.11 -42.77 19.76
CA GLU A 183 39.06 -43.58 18.96
C GLU A 183 40.44 -42.93 18.81
N ASN A 184 40.48 -41.63 18.50
CA ASN A 184 41.72 -40.88 18.30
C ASN A 184 41.53 -39.40 18.67
N PRO A 185 41.73 -39.06 19.97
CA PRO A 185 41.48 -37.72 20.49
C PRO A 185 42.27 -36.61 19.77
N ASP A 186 43.47 -36.91 19.27
CA ASP A 186 44.30 -35.92 18.60
C ASP A 186 43.83 -35.65 17.17
N LYS A 187 43.38 -36.67 16.41
CA LYS A 187 42.67 -36.47 15.13
C LYS A 187 41.38 -35.67 15.34
N SER A 188 40.63 -35.93 16.42
CA SER A 188 39.40 -35.18 16.75
C SER A 188 39.68 -33.69 16.95
N LYS A 189 40.72 -33.32 17.72
CA LYS A 189 41.14 -31.92 17.91
C LYS A 189 41.52 -31.25 16.58
N GLN A 190 42.22 -31.95 15.69
CA GLN A 190 42.58 -31.41 14.37
C GLN A 190 41.34 -31.16 13.51
N ALA A 191 40.39 -32.10 13.48
CA ALA A 191 39.14 -31.98 12.74
C ALA A 191 38.28 -30.81 13.23
N ILE A 192 38.24 -30.56 14.56
CA ILE A 192 37.59 -29.37 15.14
C ILE A 192 38.23 -28.07 14.61
N ASN A 193 39.57 -28.02 14.55
CA ASN A 193 40.28 -26.85 14.03
C ASN A 193 39.99 -26.60 12.54
N HIS A 194 39.96 -27.65 11.71
CA HIS A 194 39.59 -27.53 10.30
C HIS A 194 38.14 -27.04 10.14
N LEU A 195 37.20 -27.57 10.93
CA LEU A 195 35.79 -27.17 10.88
C LEU A 195 35.64 -25.70 11.28
N SER A 196 36.33 -25.28 12.35
CA SER A 196 36.34 -23.88 12.80
C SER A 196 36.92 -22.95 11.74
N ASN A 197 37.98 -23.36 11.01
CA ASN A 197 38.57 -22.56 9.93
C ASN A 197 37.61 -22.42 8.74
N ILE A 198 36.96 -23.50 8.32
CA ILE A 198 35.98 -23.49 7.23
C ILE A 198 34.80 -22.57 7.57
N LEU A 199 34.23 -22.70 8.78
CA LEU A 199 33.11 -21.87 9.23
C LEU A 199 33.48 -20.39 9.31
N ARG A 200 34.65 -20.08 9.92
CA ARG A 200 35.15 -18.71 9.99
C ARG A 200 35.33 -18.12 8.60
N ASN A 201 35.91 -18.87 7.68
CA ASN A 201 36.17 -18.39 6.33
C ASN A 201 34.86 -18.20 5.54
N SER A 202 33.92 -19.15 5.59
CA SER A 202 32.59 -19.02 4.94
C SER A 202 31.86 -17.74 5.38
N LEU A 203 31.91 -17.40 6.67
CA LEU A 203 31.30 -16.18 7.22
C LEU A 203 32.07 -14.88 6.95
N THR A 204 33.36 -14.95 6.61
CA THR A 204 34.21 -13.76 6.40
C THR A 204 34.33 -13.38 4.93
N PHE A 205 34.11 -14.33 4.00
CA PHE A 205 34.24 -14.13 2.55
C PHE A 205 33.27 -13.06 2.01
N GLU A 206 32.06 -12.93 2.55
CA GLU A 206 31.11 -11.89 2.11
C GLU A 206 31.59 -10.45 2.32
N LYS A 207 32.52 -10.22 3.26
CA LYS A 207 32.99 -8.86 3.61
C LYS A 207 34.24 -8.41 2.86
N LYS A 208 34.94 -9.32 2.16
CA LYS A 208 36.23 -9.02 1.51
C LYS A 208 36.14 -9.36 0.03
N GLY A 209 36.10 -8.35 -0.83
CA GLY A 209 35.97 -8.49 -2.28
C GLY A 209 36.98 -9.47 -2.91
N LEU A 210 38.25 -9.08 -3.04
CA LEU A 210 39.32 -9.95 -3.58
C LEU A 210 40.15 -10.56 -2.44
N THR A 211 40.40 -11.86 -2.50
CA THR A 211 41.28 -12.60 -1.57
C THR A 211 42.48 -13.21 -2.29
N LYS A 212 43.49 -13.67 -1.55
CA LYS A 212 44.65 -14.35 -2.14
C LYS A 212 44.29 -15.80 -2.49
N PHE A 213 44.80 -16.29 -3.61
CA PHE A 213 44.62 -17.67 -4.05
C PHE A 213 45.09 -18.70 -2.99
N ASP A 214 46.19 -18.42 -2.27
CA ASP A 214 46.69 -19.31 -1.22
C ASP A 214 45.70 -19.50 -0.07
N ASP A 215 44.93 -18.46 0.26
CA ASP A 215 43.91 -18.52 1.32
C ASP A 215 42.72 -19.39 0.88
N GLU A 216 42.32 -19.29 -0.40
CA GLU A 216 41.30 -20.19 -0.99
C GLU A 216 41.77 -21.64 -1.04
N LEU A 217 43.02 -21.87 -1.48
CA LEU A 217 43.60 -23.21 -1.55
C LEU A 217 43.68 -23.87 -0.16
N LYS A 218 43.99 -23.09 0.87
CA LYS A 218 44.00 -23.57 2.26
C LYS A 218 42.62 -24.02 2.73
N ILE A 219 41.56 -23.32 2.34
CA ILE A 219 40.18 -23.72 2.67
C ILE A 219 39.81 -25.02 1.99
N VAL A 220 40.17 -25.19 0.70
CA VAL A 220 39.92 -26.44 -0.03
C VAL A 220 40.65 -27.60 0.64
N LYS A 221 41.90 -27.40 1.09
CA LYS A 221 42.64 -28.43 1.83
C LYS A 221 41.98 -28.77 3.16
N ASP A 222 41.60 -27.77 3.96
CA ASP A 222 40.88 -27.98 5.23
C ASP A 222 39.57 -28.75 5.01
N TYR A 223 38.83 -28.46 3.93
CA TYR A 223 37.60 -29.16 3.55
C TYR A 223 37.86 -30.63 3.16
N LEU A 224 38.85 -30.88 2.30
CA LEU A 224 39.19 -32.23 1.87
C LEU A 224 39.70 -33.10 3.03
N SER A 225 40.48 -32.52 3.95
CA SER A 225 40.92 -33.21 5.17
C SER A 225 39.75 -33.61 6.08
N LEU A 226 38.69 -32.80 6.12
CA LEU A 226 37.47 -33.11 6.86
C LEU A 226 36.61 -34.17 6.17
N GLU A 227 36.45 -34.07 4.85
CA GLU A 227 35.74 -35.11 4.09
C GLU A 227 36.47 -36.45 4.13
N SER A 228 37.80 -36.48 4.09
CA SER A 228 38.56 -37.74 4.17
C SER A 228 38.33 -38.49 5.48
N ILE A 229 38.19 -37.77 6.60
CA ILE A 229 37.86 -38.37 7.90
C ILE A 229 36.49 -39.06 7.88
N ARG A 230 35.55 -38.61 7.02
CA ARG A 230 34.23 -39.24 6.88
C ARG A 230 34.28 -40.57 6.12
N PHE A 231 35.35 -40.82 5.37
CA PHE A 231 35.50 -42.01 4.52
C PHE A 231 36.53 -43.02 5.05
N GLU A 232 37.12 -42.77 6.23
CA GLU A 232 37.89 -43.75 7.02
C GLU A 232 36.94 -44.56 7.90
#